data_AF-A0A4Q3TE33-F1
#
_entry.id   AF-A0A4Q3TE33-F1
#
_cell.length_a   1.000
_cell.length_b   1.000
_cell.length_c   1.000
_cell.angle_alpha   90.00
_cell.angle_beta   90.00
_cell.angle_gamma   90.00
#
_symmetry.space_group_name_H-M   'P 1'
#
loop_
_entity.id
_entity.type
_entity.pdbx_description
1 polymer ?
#
loop_
_entity_poly.entity_id
_entity_poly.type
_entity_poly.pdbx_seq_one_letter_code
_entity_poly.pdbx_strand_id
1 'polypeptide(L)' 'MPLLMCPNDNTAMQTLERSGVQFDMCPACRGVWLDRGELEKLMDAG' A
#
# COMPACT_ATOMS: atom_id res chain seq x y z
N MET A 1 15.69 8.48 -0.02
CA MET A 1 14.27 8.14 -0.26
C MET A 1 13.73 7.65 1.07
N PRO A 2 12.81 8.37 1.74
CA PRO A 2 12.44 8.00 3.10
C PRO A 2 11.67 6.68 3.06
N LEU A 3 12.11 5.72 3.87
CA LEU A 3 11.44 4.43 4.06
C LEU A 3 10.12 4.71 4.77
N LEU A 4 9.00 4.46 4.10
CA LEU A 4 7.67 4.53 4.71
C LEU A 4 7.61 3.42 5.77
N MET A 5 7.72 3.80 7.05
CA MET A 5 7.63 2.86 8.17
C MET A 5 6.20 2.73 8.63
N CYS A 6 5.76 1.50 8.87
CA CYS A 6 4.42 1.24 9.36
C CYS A 6 4.24 1.86 10.76
N PRO A 7 3.24 2.72 11.01
CA PRO A 7 3.06 3.36 12.32
C PRO A 7 2.64 2.39 13.44
N ASN A 8 2.19 1.17 13.09
CA ASN A 8 1.79 0.17 14.08
C ASN A 8 2.97 -0.63 14.63
N ASP A 9 3.90 -1.04 13.76
CA ASP A 9 4.99 -1.98 14.11
C ASP A 9 6.39 -1.47 13.74
N ASN A 10 6.48 -0.22 13.25
CA ASN A 10 7.72 0.40 12.75
C ASN A 10 8.47 -0.42 11.68
N THR A 11 7.76 -1.35 11.04
CA THR A 11 8.32 -2.22 10.01
C THR A 11 8.41 -1.47 8.68
N ALA A 12 9.50 -1.67 7.93
CA ALA A 12 9.64 -1.11 6.60
C ALA A 12 8.54 -1.67 5.67
N MET A 13 7.73 -0.78 5.11
CA MET A 13 6.68 -1.19 4.18
C MET A 13 7.27 -1.55 2.82
N GLN A 14 6.58 -2.45 2.13
CA GLN A 14 6.93 -2.88 0.79
C GLN A 14 5.98 -2.25 -0.21
N THR A 15 6.54 -1.51 -1.16
CA THR A 15 5.78 -0.95 -2.28
C THR A 15 5.47 -2.08 -3.26
N LEU A 16 4.18 -2.27 -3.52
CA LEU A 16 3.63 -3.26 -4.45
C LEU A 16 2.88 -2.53 -5.56
N GLU A 17 2.96 -3.06 -6.77
CA GLU A 17 2.17 -2.58 -7.91
C GLU A 17 1.26 -3.72 -8.39
N ARG A 18 -0.04 -3.46 -8.50
CA ARG A 18 -1.01 -4.41 -9.06
C ARG A 18 -1.97 -3.69 -9.98
N SER A 19 -2.15 -4.22 -11.20
CA SER A 19 -3.09 -3.69 -12.19
C SER A 19 -2.90 -2.19 -12.48
N GLY A 20 -1.66 -1.68 -12.38
CA GLY A 20 -1.34 -0.26 -12.57
C GLY A 20 -1.66 0.64 -11.37
N VAL A 21 -1.87 0.03 -10.19
CA VAL A 21 -2.03 0.71 -8.90
C VAL A 21 -0.84 0.41 -8.00
N GLN A 22 -0.17 1.43 -7.51
CA GLN A 22 0.93 1.34 -6.54
C GLN A 22 0.39 1.49 -5.12
N PHE A 23 0.77 0.60 -4.21
CA PHE A 23 0.37 0.67 -2.81
C PHE A 23 1.45 0.12 -1.92
N ASP A 24 1.52 0.61 -0.69
CA ASP A 24 2.47 0.13 0.31
C ASP A 24 1.80 -0.88 1.23
N MET A 25 2.39 -2.06 1.36
CA MET A 25 1.93 -3.12 2.25
C MET A 25 2.95 -3.38 3.35
N CYS A 26 2.50 -3.41 4.60
CA CYS A 26 3.31 -3.88 5.71
C CYS A 26 3.25 -5.42 5.82
N PRO A 27 4.37 -6.16 5.69
CA PRO A 27 4.36 -7.61 5.80
C PRO A 27 4.12 -8.12 7.22
N ALA A 28 4.33 -7.29 8.25
CA ALA A 28 4.15 -7.67 9.65
C ALA A 28 2.68 -7.62 10.09
N CYS A 29 2.02 -6.46 9.96
CA CYS A 29 0.62 -6.30 10.35
C CYS A 29 -0.39 -6.47 9.22
N ARG A 30 0.07 -6.61 7.97
CA ARG A 30 -0.78 -6.64 6.76
C ARG A 30 -1.58 -5.35 6.55
N GLY A 31 -1.13 -4.23 7.12
CA GLY A 31 -1.67 -2.91 6.83
C GLY A 31 -1.38 -2.53 5.38
N VAL A 32 -2.37 -1.97 4.70
CA VAL A 32 -2.25 -1.51 3.30
C VAL A 32 -2.48 0.00 3.27
N TRP A 33 -1.55 0.71 2.65
CA TRP A 33 -1.56 2.15 2.45
C TRP A 33 -1.72 2.40 0.96
N LEU A 34 -2.82 3.07 0.60
CA LEU A 34 -3.11 3.43 -0.78
C LEU A 34 -3.14 4.96 -0.90
N ASP A 35 -2.66 5.47 -2.02
CA ASP A 35 -2.83 6.85 -2.38
C ASP A 35 -4.25 7.13 -2.88
N ARG A 36 -4.71 8.36 -2.63
CA ARG A 36 -6.08 8.78 -2.91
C ARG A 36 -6.30 8.88 -4.43
N GLY A 37 -7.06 7.94 -4.99
CA GLY A 37 -7.48 7.91 -6.40
C GLY A 37 -7.24 6.56 -7.10
N GLU A 38 -6.45 5.67 -6.50
CA GLU A 38 -6.18 4.35 -7.07
C GLU A 38 -7.18 3.27 -6.64
N LEU A 39 -7.79 3.45 -5.46
CA LEU A 39 -8.83 2.55 -4.95
C LEU A 39 -10.03 2.46 -5.91
N GLU A 40 -10.38 3.56 -6.58
CA GLU A 40 -11.51 3.63 -7.51
C GLU A 40 -11.27 2.74 -8.75
N LYS A 41 -10.03 2.64 -9.26
CA LYS A 41 -9.69 1.72 -10.36
C LYS A 41 -9.74 0.25 -9.96
N LEU A 42 -9.45 -0.06 -8.69
CA LEU A 42 -9.49 -1.42 -8.15
C LEU A 42 -10.92 -1.89 -7.87
N MET A 43 -11.85 -0.98 -7.57
CA MET A 43 -13.26 -1.28 -7.28
C MET A 43 -14.16 -1.31 -8.52
N ASP A 44 -13.78 -0.66 -9.64
CA ASP A 44 -14.57 -0.64 -10.88
C ASP A 44 -14.52 -1.95 -11.68
N ALA A 45 -13.57 -2.85 -11.36
CA ALA A 45 -13.47 -4.18 -11.98
C ALA A 45 -14.41 -5.24 -11.36
N GLY A 46 -15.48 -4.82 -10.69
CA GLY A 46 -16.48 -5.67 -10.03
C GLY A 46 -17.68 -6.00 -10.90
#